data_AF-A0A518D6S9-F1
#
_entry.id   AF-A0A518D6S9-F1
#
_cell.length_a   1.000
_cell.length_b   1.000
_cell.length_c   1.000
_cell.angle_alpha   90.00
_cell.angle_beta   90.00
_cell.angle_gamma   90.00
#
_symmetry.space_group_name_H-M   'P 1'
#
loop_
_entity.id
_entity.type
_entity.pdbx_description
1 polymer ?
#
loop_
_entity_poly.entity_id
_entity_poly.type
_entity_poly.pdbx_seq_one_letter_code
_entity_poly.pdbx_strand_id
1 'polypeptide(L)' 'MPDKFDPYREALVMETLTQWPADLAHVPQADRARIAAALHADARGVERLSYVRTHTGFQRRIEVSVRDLERMP' A
#
# COMPACT_ATOMS: atom_id res chain seq x y z
N MET A 1 -10.22 7.04 7.81
CA MET A 1 -8.90 7.70 8.00
C MET A 1 -7.84 6.66 7.73
N PRO A 2 -6.74 7.01 7.04
CA PRO A 2 -5.62 6.11 6.88
C PRO A 2 -5.01 5.76 8.24
N ASP A 3 -4.59 4.51 8.38
CA ASP A 3 -3.85 4.05 9.55
C ASP A 3 -2.43 4.61 9.52
N LYS A 4 -1.84 4.82 10.70
CA LYS A 4 -0.39 4.93 10.82
C LYS A 4 0.22 3.54 10.78
N PHE A 5 1.49 3.44 10.38
CA PHE A 5 2.21 2.19 10.48
C PHE A 5 2.22 1.67 11.94
N ASP A 6 1.78 0.43 12.11
CA ASP A 6 1.64 -0.23 13.41
C ASP A 6 2.48 -1.51 13.39
N PRO A 7 3.61 -1.57 14.12
CA PRO A 7 4.50 -2.74 14.12
C PRO A 7 3.81 -4.05 14.53
N TYR A 8 2.81 -3.98 15.41
CA TYR A 8 2.10 -5.17 15.87
C TYR A 8 1.17 -5.71 14.77
N ARG A 9 0.40 -4.84 14.13
CA ARG A 9 -0.45 -5.25 12.99
C ARG A 9 0.41 -5.71 11.81
N GLU A 10 1.53 -5.03 11.55
CA GLU A 10 2.47 -5.39 10.50
C GLU A 10 3.02 -6.80 10.67
N ALA A 11 3.42 -7.19 11.88
CA ALA A 11 3.91 -8.54 12.18
C ALA A 11 2.86 -9.63 11.92
N LEU A 12 1.59 -9.27 11.83
CA LEU A 12 0.46 -10.17 11.59
C LEU A 12 -0.11 -10.04 10.17
N VAL A 13 0.58 -9.34 9.27
CA VAL A 13 0.18 -9.22 7.87
C VAL A 13 0.40 -10.54 7.14
N MET A 14 -0.68 -11.11 6.60
CA MET A 14 -0.66 -12.35 5.81
C MET A 14 -0.82 -12.08 4.31
N GLU A 15 -1.42 -10.95 3.95
CA GLU A 15 -1.75 -10.59 2.58
C GLU A 15 -1.53 -9.11 2.32
N THR A 16 -1.17 -8.76 1.09
CA THR A 16 -1.01 -7.37 0.64
C THR A 16 -1.95 -7.07 -0.51
N LEU A 17 -2.57 -5.89 -0.48
CA LEU A 17 -3.41 -5.40 -1.57
C LEU A 17 -3.03 -3.96 -1.91
N THR A 18 -2.83 -3.69 -3.18
CA THR A 18 -2.61 -2.33 -3.70
C THR A 18 -3.86 -1.87 -4.45
N GLN A 19 -4.42 -0.74 -4.04
CA GLN A 19 -5.56 -0.11 -4.68
C GLN A 19 -5.08 1.08 -5.51
N TRP A 20 -5.51 1.11 -6.77
CA TRP A 20 -5.18 2.16 -7.72
C TRP A 20 -6.43 3.02 -7.93
N PRO A 21 -6.48 4.25 -7.38
CA PRO A 21 -7.63 5.10 -7.58
C PRO A 21 -7.71 5.57 -9.04
N ALA A 22 -8.90 6.01 -9.44
CA ALA A 22 -9.23 6.29 -10.84
C ALA A 22 -8.42 7.46 -11.44
N ASP A 23 -8.01 8.43 -10.61
CA ASP A 23 -7.12 9.53 -11.01
C ASP A 23 -5.72 9.06 -11.42
N LEU A 24 -5.26 7.92 -10.88
CA LEU A 24 -4.01 7.25 -11.26
C LEU A 24 -4.19 6.19 -12.35
N ALA A 25 -5.33 6.18 -13.05
CA ALA A 25 -5.58 5.24 -14.15
C ALA A 25 -4.52 5.34 -15.27
N HIS A 26 -3.92 6.52 -15.44
CA HIS A 26 -2.88 6.80 -16.42
C HIS A 26 -1.55 6.07 -16.15
N VAL A 27 -1.32 5.54 -14.94
CA VAL A 27 -0.12 4.78 -14.62
C VAL A 27 -0.14 3.44 -15.35
N PRO A 28 0.87 3.14 -16.21
CA PRO A 28 0.93 1.91 -17.00
C PRO A 28 0.86 0.66 -16.13
N GLN A 29 0.08 -0.33 -16.54
CA GLN A 29 -0.07 -1.58 -15.78
C GLN A 29 1.27 -2.30 -15.54
N ALA A 30 2.20 -2.20 -16.49
CA ALA A 30 3.56 -2.75 -16.37
C ALA A 30 4.34 -2.13 -15.19
N ASP A 31 4.14 -0.85 -14.91
CA ASP A 31 4.78 -0.15 -13.79
C ASP A 31 4.08 -0.42 -12.46
N ARG A 32 2.77 -0.68 -12.48
CA ARG A 32 1.98 -0.88 -11.25
C ARG A 32 2.52 -1.99 -10.36
N ALA A 33 3.00 -3.09 -10.94
CA ALA A 33 3.57 -4.19 -10.16
C ALA A 33 4.86 -3.76 -9.43
N ARG A 34 5.76 -3.04 -10.12
CA ARG A 34 7.00 -2.50 -9.54
C ARG A 34 6.71 -1.47 -8.44
N ILE A 35 5.79 -0.55 -8.72
CA ILE A 35 5.36 0.48 -7.77
C ILE A 35 4.74 -0.16 -6.52
N ALA A 36 3.80 -1.11 -6.70
CA ALA A 36 3.18 -1.82 -5.59
C ALA A 36 4.21 -2.52 -4.69
N ALA A 37 5.18 -3.22 -5.29
CA ALA A 37 6.25 -3.88 -4.55
C ALA A 37 7.10 -2.87 -3.75
N ALA A 38 7.46 -1.74 -4.35
CA ALA A 38 8.24 -0.69 -3.67
C ALA A 38 7.45 -0.05 -2.51
N LEU A 39 6.16 0.24 -2.68
CA LEU A 39 5.32 0.78 -1.61
C LEU A 39 5.15 -0.21 -0.44
N HIS A 40 5.02 -1.50 -0.75
CA HIS A 40 4.93 -2.53 0.26
C HIS A 40 6.28 -2.84 0.97
N ALA A 41 7.40 -2.54 0.32
CA ALA A 41 8.73 -2.62 0.93
C ALA A 41 8.99 -1.48 1.94
N ASP A 42 8.45 -0.28 1.69
CA ASP A 42 8.49 0.88 2.60
C ASP A 42 7.09 1.36 2.99
N ALA A 43 6.28 0.49 3.60
CA ALA A 43 4.91 0.84 3.98
C ALA A 43 4.82 1.93 5.06
N ARG A 44 5.93 2.23 5.76
CA ARG A 44 6.01 3.31 6.77
C ARG A 44 5.88 4.70 6.15
N GLY A 45 6.36 4.87 4.92
CA GLY A 45 6.35 6.16 4.23
C GLY A 45 5.07 6.43 3.43
N VAL A 46 4.15 5.47 3.38
CA VAL A 46 2.97 5.53 2.51
C VAL A 46 1.88 6.41 3.12
N GLU A 47 1.23 7.23 2.29
CA GLU A 47 0.24 8.19 2.75
C GLU A 47 -1.08 7.52 3.18
N ARG A 48 -1.55 6.53 2.42
CA ARG A 48 -2.83 5.84 2.65
C ARG A 48 -2.65 4.36 2.92
N LEU A 49 -2.16 4.08 4.13
CA LEU A 49 -2.05 2.72 4.66
C LEU A 49 -3.34 2.33 5.40
N SER A 50 -3.71 1.05 5.33
CA SER A 50 -4.78 0.48 6.15
C SER A 50 -4.52 -0.98 6.48
N TYR A 51 -4.85 -1.38 7.70
CA TYR A 51 -4.80 -2.78 8.13
C TYR A 51 -6.21 -3.32 8.31
N VAL A 52 -6.59 -4.28 7.48
CA VAL A 52 -7.92 -4.91 7.56
C VAL A 52 -7.77 -6.26 8.24
N ARG A 53 -8.44 -6.44 9.38
CA ARG A 53 -8.45 -7.72 10.10
C ARG A 53 -9.04 -8.81 9.20
N THR A 54 -8.33 -9.91 9.05
CA THR A 54 -8.80 -11.13 8.39
C THR A 54 -8.93 -12.25 9.43
N HIS A 55 -9.38 -13.42 8.99
CA HIS A 55 -9.53 -14.58 9.88
C HIS A 55 -8.19 -15.02 10.48
N THR A 56 -7.11 -14.95 9.70
CA THR A 56 -5.78 -15.46 10.07
C THR A 56 -4.76 -14.38 10.43
N GLY A 57 -5.12 -13.09 10.36
CA GLY A 57 -4.20 -12.00 10.64
C GLY A 57 -4.75 -10.68 10.11
N PHE A 58 -3.92 -9.95 9.37
CA PHE A 58 -4.30 -8.72 8.68
C PHE A 58 -3.96 -8.78 7.20
N GLN A 59 -4.79 -8.11 6.40
CA GLN A 59 -4.45 -7.71 5.05
C GLN A 59 -3.96 -6.26 5.10
N ARG A 60 -2.73 -6.02 4.67
CA ARG A 60 -2.19 -4.67 4.51
C ARG A 60 -2.66 -4.10 3.18
N ARG A 61 -3.41 -3.01 3.23
CA ARG A 61 -3.91 -2.29 2.06
C ARG A 61 -3.17 -0.98 1.90
N ILE A 62 -2.73 -0.71 0.68
CA ILE A 62 -2.15 0.58 0.29
C ILE A 62 -3.02 1.13 -0.83
N GLU A 63 -3.60 2.30 -0.63
CA GLU A 63 -4.21 3.07 -1.70
C GLU A 63 -3.15 4.04 -2.25
N VAL A 64 -2.77 3.88 -3.51
CA VAL A 64 -1.68 4.67 -4.10
C VAL A 64 -2.11 6.13 -4.19
N SER A 65 -1.28 7.04 -3.69
CA SER A 65 -1.46 8.48 -3.86
C SER A 65 -0.47 9.06 -4.88
N VAL A 66 -0.75 10.27 -5.38
CA VAL A 66 0.20 11.01 -6.24
C VAL A 66 1.55 11.20 -5.52
N ARG A 67 1.50 11.52 -4.22
CA ARG A 67 2.71 11.74 -3.40
C ARG A 67 3.57 10.48 -3.27
N ASP A 68 2.93 9.31 -3.22
CA ASP A 68 3.64 8.04 -3.21
C ASP A 68 4.42 7.82 -4.52
N LEU A 69 3.87 8.26 -5.66
CA LEU A 69 4.53 8.17 -6.97
C LEU A 69 5.67 9.19 -7.11
N GLU A 70 5.50 10.41 -6.62
CA GLU A 70 6.53 11.48 -6.66
C GLU A 70 7.80 11.12 -5.89
N ARG A 71 7.70 10.22 -4.90
CA ARG A 71 8.84 9.72 -4.12
C ARG A 71 9.62 8.62 -4.83
N MET A 72 9.10 8.08 -5.93
CA MET A 72 9.75 6.99 -6.65
C MET A 72 10.84 7.52 -7.59
N PRO A 73 11.99 6.85 -7.67
CA PRO A 73 13.05 7.21 -8.60
C PRO A 73 12.66 6.93 -10.06
#